data_AF-A0A0Q8XWE9-F1
#
_entry.id   AF-A0A0Q8XWE9-F1
#
_cell.length_a   1.000
_cell.length_b   1.000
_cell.length_c   1.000
_cell.angle_alpha   90.00
_cell.angle_beta   90.00
_cell.angle_gamma   90.00
#
_symmetry.space_group_name_H-M   'P 1'
#
loop_
_entity.id
_entity.type
_entity.pdbx_description
1 polymer ?
#
loop_
_entity_poly.entity_id
_entity_poly.type
_entity_poly.pdbx_seq_one_letter_code
_entity_poly.pdbx_strand_id
1 'polypeptide(L)'
;MHDLLDDVKSMTDANETDIEPPLLFVVWVDDNMGYGCPNWEWNSPPKPLNCCLAEAREARSSGFPTQIWPETLTPRPDGRNYPYYGDGLD
;
A
#
# COMPACT_ATOMS: atom_id res chain seq x y z
N MET A 1 39.70 33.66 -30.90
CA MET A 1 38.33 33.15 -31.19
C MET A 1 38.21 31.86 -30.41
N HIS A 2 37.81 31.97 -29.15
CA HIS A 2 37.68 30.85 -28.22
C HIS A 2 36.33 30.16 -28.43
N ASP A 3 36.40 28.83 -28.39
CA ASP A 3 35.39 27.87 -27.97
C ASP A 3 33.96 27.95 -28.52
N LEU A 4 33.74 27.11 -29.55
CA LEU A 4 32.44 26.60 -30.00
C LEU A 4 32.12 25.22 -29.36
N LEU A 5 32.72 24.90 -28.21
CA LEU A 5 32.60 23.60 -27.53
C LEU A 5 31.82 23.64 -26.21
N ASP A 6 31.42 24.81 -25.71
CA ASP A 6 30.71 24.93 -24.43
C ASP A 6 29.21 24.62 -24.50
N ASP A 7 28.60 24.59 -25.69
CA ASP A 7 27.15 24.34 -25.84
C ASP A 7 26.75 22.86 -25.77
N VAL A 8 27.71 21.92 -25.67
CA VAL A 8 27.43 20.47 -25.58
C VAL A 8 27.34 19.98 -24.12
N LYS A 9 27.54 20.86 -23.13
CA LYS A 9 27.61 20.46 -21.71
C LYS A 9 26.37 20.75 -20.87
N SER A 10 25.21 21.00 -21.48
CA SER A 10 23.99 21.34 -20.72
C SER A 10 22.74 20.61 -21.22
N MET A 11 22.82 19.28 -21.35
CA MET A 11 21.64 18.44 -21.62
C MET A 11 21.65 17.08 -20.89
N THR A 12 22.25 17.02 -19.70
CA THR A 12 22.21 15.80 -18.85
C THR A 12 21.65 16.03 -17.45
N ASP A 13 20.85 17.09 -17.25
CA ASP A 13 19.92 17.20 -16.12
C ASP A 13 18.51 16.84 -16.59
N ALA A 14 18.39 15.68 -17.26
CA ALA A 14 17.09 15.11 -17.57
C ALA A 14 16.59 14.34 -16.34
N ASN A 15 15.92 15.09 -15.46
CA ASN A 15 14.76 14.64 -14.70
C ASN A 15 15.01 13.37 -13.85
N GLU A 16 15.69 13.54 -12.71
CA GLU A 16 15.51 12.65 -11.57
C GLU A 16 14.05 12.82 -11.13
N THR A 17 13.17 12.09 -11.82
CA THR A 17 11.75 12.07 -11.54
C THR A 17 11.69 11.49 -10.13
N ASP A 18 11.20 12.26 -9.18
CA ASP A 18 10.92 11.81 -7.82
C ASP A 18 9.82 10.75 -7.95
N ILE A 19 10.20 9.53 -8.32
CA ILE A 19 9.29 8.39 -8.43
C ILE A 19 8.99 8.06 -6.98
N GLU A 20 7.86 8.58 -6.48
CA GLU A 20 7.34 8.19 -5.18
C GLU A 20 7.39 6.65 -5.11
N PRO A 21 7.97 6.09 -4.04
CA PRO A 21 8.08 4.64 -3.92
C PRO A 21 6.68 4.03 -4.07
N PRO A 22 6.54 2.93 -4.83
CA PRO A 22 5.24 2.36 -5.11
C PRO A 22 4.52 2.03 -3.80
N LEU A 23 3.29 2.52 -3.65
CA LEU A 23 2.48 2.24 -2.47
C LEU A 23 2.26 0.72 -2.33
N LEU A 24 2.78 0.14 -1.25
CA LEU A 24 2.63 -1.26 -0.92
C LEU A 24 1.43 -1.48 0.01
N PHE A 25 0.83 -2.65 -0.13
CA PHE A 25 -0.34 -3.09 0.60
C PHE A 25 -0.05 -4.40 1.31
N VAL A 26 -0.79 -4.65 2.39
CA VAL A 26 -0.72 -5.86 3.19
C VAL A 26 -2.10 -6.52 3.23
N VAL A 27 -2.11 -7.84 3.09
CA VAL A 27 -3.30 -8.66 3.36
C VAL A 27 -3.29 -9.02 4.83
N TRP A 28 -4.24 -8.48 5.56
CA TRP A 28 -4.50 -8.79 6.96
C TRP A 28 -5.54 -9.90 7.04
N VAL A 29 -5.26 -10.93 7.82
CA VAL A 29 -6.17 -12.06 8.10
C VAL A 29 -6.58 -12.03 9.56
N ASP A 30 -7.86 -12.30 9.85
CA ASP A 30 -8.33 -12.47 11.22
C ASP A 30 -8.02 -13.90 11.68
N ASP A 31 -7.07 -14.06 12.59
CA ASP A 31 -6.69 -15.37 13.13
C ASP A 31 -7.79 -15.98 14.03
N ASN A 32 -8.67 -15.14 14.55
CA ASN A 32 -9.87 -15.55 15.27
C ASN A 32 -11.00 -15.98 14.34
N MET A 33 -10.78 -15.98 13.01
CA MET A 33 -11.73 -16.46 11.99
C MET A 33 -13.14 -15.85 12.09
N GLY A 34 -13.25 -14.61 12.56
CA GLY A 34 -14.52 -13.90 12.76
C GLY A 34 -15.22 -14.21 14.09
N TYR A 35 -14.58 -14.96 15.00
CA TYR A 35 -15.11 -15.24 16.33
C TYR A 35 -14.60 -14.22 17.35
N GLY A 36 -15.51 -13.53 18.03
CA GLY A 36 -15.14 -12.60 19.09
C GLY A 36 -14.51 -11.32 18.56
N CYS A 37 -13.43 -10.86 19.21
CA CYS A 37 -12.69 -9.67 18.80
C CYS A 37 -11.70 -10.06 17.69
N PRO A 38 -11.73 -9.45 16.50
CA PRO A 38 -10.75 -9.73 15.47
C PRO A 38 -9.32 -9.54 15.96
N ASN A 39 -8.44 -10.48 15.60
CA ASN A 39 -7.01 -10.33 15.80
C ASN A 39 -6.30 -10.45 14.45
N TRP A 40 -5.86 -9.29 13.97
CA TRP A 40 -5.39 -9.11 12.61
C TRP A 40 -3.90 -9.38 12.52
N GLU A 41 -3.52 -10.31 11.64
CA GLU A 41 -2.15 -10.70 11.40
C GLU A 41 -1.76 -10.54 9.93
N TRP A 42 -0.48 -10.31 9.66
CA TRP A 42 0.03 -10.25 8.29
C TRP A 42 0.04 -11.64 7.68
N ASN A 43 -0.71 -11.82 6.59
CA ASN A 43 -0.65 -13.08 5.87
C ASN A 43 0.64 -13.24 5.07
N SER A 44 1.23 -12.12 4.62
CA SER A 44 2.46 -12.10 3.84
C SER A 44 3.11 -10.69 3.81
N PRO A 45 4.38 -10.57 3.35
CA PRO A 45 5.04 -9.27 3.24
C PRO A 45 4.30 -8.27 2.32
N PRO A 46 4.51 -6.95 2.52
CA PRO A 46 3.89 -5.92 1.69
C PRO A 46 4.18 -6.10 0.20
N LYS A 47 3.17 -5.89 -0.63
CA LYS A 47 3.23 -6.10 -2.08
C LYS A 47 2.27 -5.16 -2.83
N PRO A 48 2.37 -5.06 -4.17
CA PRO A 48 1.44 -4.26 -4.96
C PRO A 48 -0.02 -4.70 -4.79
N LEU A 49 -0.96 -3.76 -4.86
CA LEU A 49 -2.39 -4.00 -4.63
C LEU A 49 -2.95 -5.19 -5.42
N ASN A 50 -2.55 -5.35 -6.69
CA ASN A 50 -3.03 -6.44 -7.54
C ASN A 50 -2.65 -7.82 -6.98
N CYS A 51 -1.46 -7.95 -6.39
CA CYS A 51 -1.01 -9.17 -5.74
C CYS A 51 -1.81 -9.40 -4.44
N CYS A 52 -2.05 -8.36 -3.64
CA CYS A 52 -2.88 -8.44 -2.43
C CYS A 52 -4.33 -8.86 -2.75
N LEU A 53 -4.91 -8.37 -3.84
CA LEU A 53 -6.27 -8.71 -4.25
C LEU A 53 -6.40 -10.19 -4.61
N ALA A 54 -5.40 -10.75 -5.30
CA ALA A 54 -5.36 -12.17 -5.63
C ALA A 54 -5.26 -13.02 -4.36
N GLU A 55 -4.35 -12.69 -3.45
CA GLU A 55 -4.18 -13.39 -2.20
C GLU A 55 -5.38 -13.28 -1.26
N ALA A 56 -5.96 -12.09 -1.12
CA ALA A 56 -7.17 -11.91 -0.31
C ALA A 56 -8.34 -12.72 -0.88
N ARG A 57 -8.43 -12.89 -2.21
CA ARG A 57 -9.43 -13.76 -2.83
C ARG A 57 -9.22 -15.23 -2.43
N GLU A 58 -7.97 -15.71 -2.45
CA GLU A 58 -7.64 -17.08 -2.03
C GLU A 58 -7.95 -17.32 -0.55
N ALA A 59 -7.54 -16.38 0.32
CA ALA A 59 -7.80 -16.44 1.75
C ALA A 59 -9.30 -16.45 2.07
N ARG A 60 -10.09 -15.56 1.44
CA ARG A 60 -11.55 -15.54 1.57
C ARG A 60 -12.20 -16.82 1.07
N SER A 61 -11.70 -17.39 -0.04
CA SER A 61 -12.21 -18.66 -0.58
C SER A 61 -11.95 -19.83 0.37
N SER A 62 -10.93 -19.70 1.21
CA SER A 62 -10.58 -20.66 2.27
C SER A 62 -11.29 -20.38 3.60
N GLY A 63 -12.15 -19.36 3.66
CA GLY A 63 -12.95 -19.01 4.83
C GLY A 63 -12.29 -18.06 5.83
N PHE A 64 -11.11 -17.52 5.52
CA PHE A 64 -10.43 -16.55 6.38
C PHE A 64 -10.98 -15.14 6.13
N PRO A 65 -11.53 -14.44 7.14
CA PRO A 65 -11.85 -13.03 7.02
C PRO A 65 -10.58 -12.23 6.76
N THR A 66 -10.62 -11.35 5.77
CA THR A 66 -9.42 -10.60 5.32
C THR A 66 -9.72 -9.14 5.06
N GLN A 67 -8.76 -8.27 5.34
CA GLN A 67 -8.76 -6.87 4.93
C GLN A 67 -7.47 -6.52 4.18
N ILE A 68 -7.53 -5.55 3.27
CA ILE A 68 -6.34 -5.05 2.58
C ILE A 68 -6.16 -3.60 3.00
N TRP A 69 -4.98 -3.28 3.52
CA TRP A 69 -4.60 -1.94 3.94
C TRP A 69 -3.22 -1.57 3.40
N PRO A 70 -2.91 -0.28 3.22
CA PRO A 70 -1.53 0.18 3.01
C PRO A 70 -0.60 -0.36 4.10
N GLU A 71 0.68 -0.61 3.80
CA GLU A 71 1.61 -1.18 4.80
C GLU A 71 1.75 -0.33 6.07
N THR A 72 1.51 0.97 5.94
CA THR A 72 1.58 1.96 7.01
C THR A 72 0.35 1.96 7.91
N LEU A 73 -0.68 1.16 7.59
CA LEU A 73 -1.94 1.10 8.31
C LEU A 73 -2.27 -0.33 8.73
N THR A 74 -2.84 -0.44 9.93
CA THR A 74 -3.30 -1.69 10.54
C THR A 74 -4.81 -1.64 10.71
N PRO A 75 -5.58 -2.70 10.38
CA PRO A 75 -7.00 -2.75 10.65
C PRO A 75 -7.30 -2.54 12.12
N ARG A 76 -8.47 -1.98 12.44
CA ARG A 76 -8.87 -1.82 13.82
C ARG A 76 -9.12 -3.18 14.49
N PRO A 77 -8.76 -3.34 15.78
CA PRO A 77 -9.08 -4.54 16.55
C PRO A 77 -10.59 -4.83 16.66
N ASP A 78 -11.43 -3.80 16.54
CA ASP A 78 -12.90 -3.95 16.56
C ASP A 78 -13.48 -4.41 15.21
N GLY A 79 -12.63 -4.66 14.21
CA GLY A 79 -13.01 -5.08 12.86
C GLY A 79 -13.69 -4.01 12.01
N ARG A 80 -13.88 -2.80 12.54
CA ARG A 80 -14.49 -1.69 11.80
C ARG A 80 -13.42 -0.94 11.01
N ASN A 81 -13.81 -0.42 9.86
CA ASN A 81 -12.96 0.56 9.17
C ASN A 81 -12.78 1.80 10.05
N TYR A 82 -11.62 2.42 10.00
CA TYR A 82 -11.46 3.76 10.59
C TYR A 82 -12.56 4.66 10.03
N PRO A 83 -13.19 5.51 10.87
CA PRO A 83 -14.07 6.53 10.35
C PRO A 83 -13.27 7.30 9.31
N TYR A 84 -13.79 7.34 8.09
CA TYR A 84 -13.24 8.22 7.08
C TYR A 84 -13.34 9.63 7.67
N TYR A 85 -12.22 10.22 8.06
CA TYR A 85 -12.15 11.67 8.30
C TYR A 85 -12.28 12.32 6.93
N GLY A 86 -13.47 12.24 6.34
CA GLY A 86 -13.82 13.11 5.24
C GLY A 86 -13.82 14.51 5.80
N ASP A 87 -12.87 15.31 5.32
CA ASP A 87 -12.79 16.76 5.42
C ASP A 87 -13.95 17.36 6.22
N GLY A 88 -13.69 17.59 7.50
CA GLY A 88 -14.53 18.43 8.35
C GLY A 88 -14.38 19.89 7.96
N LEU A 89 -14.82 20.24 6.75
CA LEU A 89 -15.12 21.62 6.35
C LEU A 89 -16.64 21.81 6.42
N ASP A 90 -17.12 22.10 7.63
CA ASP A 90 -18.30 22.95 7.86
C ASP A 90 -17.83 24.19 8.64
#